data_AF-A0A9E5TGK6-F1
#
_entry.id   AF-A0A9E5TGK6-F1
#
_cell.length_a   1.000
_cell.length_b   1.000
_cell.length_c   1.000
_cell.angle_alpha   90.00
_cell.angle_beta   90.00
_cell.angle_gamma   90.00
#
_symmetry.space_group_name_H-M   'P 1'
#
loop_
_entity.id
_entity.type
_entity.pdbx_description
1 polymer ?
#
loop_
_entity_poly.entity_id
_entity_poly.type
_entity_poly.pdbx_seq_one_letter_code
_entity_poly.pdbx_strand_id
1 'polypeptide(L)'
;MLPVFGKARERARQTTCLSNMKQLSAAVMMYAANWDERMPAADNWSDAILPYVHNEGVFKCPKAPDLKCGYAFNEALSGASTLRISESNWTVLLFESELGWNGSGGVEALPTEPRHAGFDNFAFADGHVMAIRRDSRADM
;
A
#
# COMPACT_ATOMS: atom_id res chain seq x y z
N MET A 1 13.25 -28.66 -3.35
CA MET A 1 11.85 -28.26 -3.09
C MET A 1 11.06 -28.38 -4.39
N LEU A 2 9.88 -29.03 -4.40
CA LEU A 2 9.16 -29.28 -5.67
C LEU A 2 8.58 -27.96 -6.25
N PRO A 3 8.70 -27.70 -7.57
CA PRO A 3 8.41 -26.39 -8.18
C PRO A 3 6.99 -25.83 -7.94
N VAL A 4 6.02 -26.72 -7.76
CA VAL A 4 4.61 -26.35 -7.49
C VAL A 4 4.46 -25.65 -6.13
N PHE A 5 5.20 -26.09 -5.11
CA PHE A 5 5.16 -25.47 -3.78
C PHE A 5 5.76 -24.06 -3.77
N GLY A 6 6.69 -23.75 -4.67
CA GLY A 6 7.25 -22.41 -4.83
C GLY A 6 6.20 -21.40 -5.31
N LYS A 7 5.42 -21.76 -6.35
CA LYS A 7 4.35 -20.90 -6.87
C LYS A 7 3.22 -20.70 -5.86
N ALA A 8 2.82 -21.76 -5.16
CA ALA A 8 1.79 -21.67 -4.13
C ALA A 8 2.22 -20.76 -2.97
N ARG A 9 3.47 -20.88 -2.50
CA ARG A 9 4.02 -20.03 -1.43
C ARG A 9 4.09 -18.55 -1.85
N GLU A 10 4.47 -18.27 -3.10
CA GLU A 10 4.52 -16.90 -3.59
C GLU A 10 3.12 -16.27 -3.67
N ARG A 11 2.12 -17.01 -4.16
CA ARG A 11 0.72 -16.54 -4.16
C ARG A 11 0.21 -16.29 -2.75
N ALA A 12 0.52 -17.17 -1.78
CA ALA A 12 0.14 -16.94 -0.39
C ALA A 12 0.74 -15.63 0.17
N ARG A 13 2.02 -15.35 -0.12
CA ARG A 13 2.68 -14.08 0.27
C ARG A 13 2.02 -12.87 -0.37
N GLN A 14 1.66 -12.94 -1.64
CA GLN A 14 0.93 -11.87 -2.33
C GLN A 14 -0.44 -11.62 -1.68
N THR A 15 -1.21 -12.68 -1.37
CA THR A 15 -2.49 -12.55 -0.68
C THR A 15 -2.33 -11.90 0.70
N THR A 16 -1.29 -12.28 1.45
CA THR A 16 -0.98 -11.62 2.73
C THR A 16 -0.64 -10.14 2.53
N CYS A 17 0.14 -9.79 1.50
CA CYS A 17 0.45 -8.40 1.18
C CYS A 17 -0.82 -7.57 0.90
N LEU A 18 -1.74 -8.09 0.07
CA LEU A 18 -3.02 -7.43 -0.21
C LEU A 18 -3.89 -7.30 1.05
N SER A 19 -3.92 -8.33 1.91
CA SER A 19 -4.64 -8.30 3.18
C SER A 19 -4.08 -7.25 4.15
N ASN A 20 -2.76 -7.09 4.19
CA ASN A 20 -2.11 -6.02 4.95
C ASN A 20 -2.52 -4.64 4.45
N MET A 21 -2.46 -4.42 3.13
CA MET A 21 -2.86 -3.16 2.52
C MET A 21 -4.34 -2.82 2.73
N LYS A 22 -5.23 -3.83 2.75
CA LYS A 22 -6.65 -3.65 3.06
C LYS A 22 -6.85 -3.15 4.50
N GLN A 23 -6.08 -3.70 5.45
CA GLN A 23 -6.12 -3.26 6.86
C GLN A 23 -5.55 -1.85 7.02
N LEU A 24 -4.44 -1.53 6.37
CA LEU A 24 -3.84 -0.19 6.40
C LEU A 24 -4.75 0.86 5.76
N SER A 25 -5.37 0.55 4.63
CA SER A 25 -6.35 1.44 3.99
C SER A 25 -7.55 1.71 4.91
N ALA A 26 -8.06 0.68 5.60
CA ALA A 26 -9.09 0.89 6.61
C ALA A 26 -8.61 1.79 7.76
N ALA A 27 -7.37 1.61 8.25
CA ALA A 27 -6.79 2.47 9.28
C ALA A 27 -6.64 3.93 8.83
N VAL A 28 -6.28 4.19 7.57
CA VAL A 28 -6.27 5.54 6.99
C VAL A 28 -7.66 6.17 7.01
N MET A 29 -8.70 5.40 6.66
CA MET A 29 -10.08 5.90 6.70
C MET A 29 -10.57 6.15 8.13
N MET A 30 -10.15 5.32 9.09
CA MET A 30 -10.43 5.56 10.51
C MET A 30 -9.74 6.83 11.02
N TYR A 31 -8.50 7.08 10.62
CA TYR A 31 -7.81 8.34 10.91
C TYR A 31 -8.61 9.53 10.35
N ALA A 32 -9.02 9.46 9.08
CA ALA A 32 -9.73 10.56 8.43
C ALA A 32 -11.06 10.90 9.11
N ALA A 33 -11.82 9.88 9.53
CA ALA A 33 -13.06 10.06 10.28
C ALA A 33 -12.86 10.79 11.62
N ASN A 34 -11.66 10.69 12.21
CA ASN A 34 -11.29 11.38 13.45
C ASN A 34 -10.62 12.75 13.23
N TRP A 35 -10.36 13.14 11.98
CA TRP A 35 -9.56 14.33 11.65
C TRP A 35 -10.21 15.19 10.56
N ASP A 36 -11.44 15.64 10.82
CA ASP A 36 -12.22 16.51 9.93
C ASP A 36 -12.32 16.00 8.49
N GLU A 37 -12.45 14.68 8.31
CA GLU A 37 -12.52 14.03 7.00
C GLU A 37 -11.28 14.32 6.14
N ARG A 38 -10.09 14.40 6.76
CA ARG A 38 -8.82 14.64 6.08
C ARG A 38 -7.89 13.44 6.12
N MET A 39 -7.25 13.19 4.99
CA MET A 39 -6.17 12.24 4.88
C MET A 39 -4.96 12.65 5.75
N PRO A 40 -4.12 11.68 6.15
CA PRO A 40 -2.86 11.98 6.84
C PRO A 40 -1.94 12.89 6.03
N ALA A 41 -1.00 13.54 6.71
CA ALA A 41 0.14 14.17 6.04
C ALA A 41 1.06 13.07 5.48
N ALA A 42 1.54 13.25 4.24
CA ALA A 42 2.36 12.27 3.53
C ALA A 42 3.63 11.87 4.29
N ASP A 43 4.30 12.83 4.94
CA ASP A 43 5.53 12.63 5.71
C ASP A 43 5.32 11.98 7.09
N ASN A 44 4.07 11.73 7.48
CA ASN A 44 3.71 11.21 8.80
C ASN A 44 2.60 10.14 8.76
N TRP A 45 2.27 9.60 7.57
CA TRP A 45 1.06 8.78 7.41
C TRP A 45 1.09 7.48 8.22
N SER A 46 2.25 6.82 8.35
CA SER A 46 2.38 5.55 9.08
C SER A 46 2.21 5.78 10.58
N ASP A 47 2.84 6.83 11.12
CA ASP A 47 2.68 7.21 12.53
C ASP A 47 1.25 7.68 12.83
N ALA A 48 0.65 8.45 11.92
CA ALA A 48 -0.71 8.97 12.06
C ALA A 48 -1.75 7.85 12.19
N ILE A 49 -1.60 6.78 11.41
CA ILE A 49 -2.55 5.66 11.45
C ILE A 49 -2.20 4.60 12.49
N LEU A 50 -1.01 4.65 13.11
CA LEU A 50 -0.54 3.65 14.06
C LEU A 50 -1.55 3.34 15.19
N PRO A 51 -2.25 4.32 15.79
CA PRO A 51 -3.27 4.05 16.82
C PRO A 51 -4.50 3.28 16.32
N TYR A 52 -4.72 3.25 15.01
CA TYR A 52 -5.86 2.60 14.35
C TYR A 52 -5.52 1.21 13.81
N VAL A 53 -4.28 0.75 14.05
CA VAL A 53 -3.78 -0.54 13.62
C VAL A 53 -3.69 -1.49 14.83
N HIS A 54 -4.29 -2.68 14.72
CA HIS A 54 -4.25 -3.68 15.80
C HIS A 54 -2.95 -4.46 15.89
N ASN A 55 -2.15 -4.50 14.82
CA ASN A 55 -0.89 -5.22 14.74
C ASN A 55 0.07 -4.52 13.79
N GLU A 56 1.19 -4.00 14.31
CA GLU A 56 2.20 -3.32 13.49
C GLU A 56 2.81 -4.20 12.39
N GLY A 57 2.71 -5.53 12.51
CA GLY A 57 3.12 -6.46 11.47
C GLY A 57 2.44 -6.22 10.11
N VAL A 58 1.28 -5.55 10.07
CA VAL A 58 0.60 -5.20 8.81
C VAL A 58 1.35 -4.17 7.98
N PHE A 59 2.29 -3.40 8.55
CA PHE A 59 3.15 -2.52 7.75
C PHE A 59 4.19 -3.29 6.92
N LYS A 60 4.44 -4.57 7.23
CA LYS A 60 5.46 -5.36 6.55
C LYS A 60 4.91 -6.12 5.35
N CYS A 61 5.45 -5.84 4.16
CA CYS A 61 5.26 -6.73 3.02
C CYS A 61 6.04 -8.04 3.26
N PRO A 62 5.45 -9.24 3.06
CA PRO A 62 6.16 -10.52 3.23
C PRO A 62 7.38 -10.73 2.32
N LYS A 63 7.54 -9.87 1.30
CA LYS A 63 8.64 -9.86 0.33
C LYS A 63 9.64 -8.73 0.58
N ALA A 64 9.40 -7.88 1.57
CA ALA A 64 10.33 -6.87 2.05
C ALA A 64 10.38 -6.86 3.60
N PRO A 65 10.79 -7.99 4.22
CA PRO A 65 10.71 -8.16 5.68
C PRO A 65 11.62 -7.21 6.49
N ASP A 66 12.65 -6.67 5.83
CA ASP A 66 13.65 -5.78 6.42
C ASP A 66 13.17 -4.32 6.50
N LEU A 67 12.14 -3.96 5.74
CA LEU A 67 11.52 -2.64 5.83
C LEU A 67 10.59 -2.57 7.05
N LYS A 68 10.61 -1.43 7.76
CA LYS A 68 9.62 -1.14 8.81
C LYS A 68 8.22 -0.99 8.21
N CYS A 69 8.14 -0.38 7.02
CA CYS A 69 6.93 -0.33 6.19
C CYS A 69 7.29 -0.67 4.74
N GLY A 70 6.59 -1.64 4.14
CA GLY A 70 6.78 -2.05 2.75
C GLY A 70 5.89 -1.31 1.75
N TYR A 71 5.22 -0.24 2.19
CA TYR A 71 4.21 0.49 1.44
C TYR A 71 4.50 1.98 1.48
N ALA A 72 4.03 2.71 0.47
CA ALA A 72 4.03 4.16 0.46
C ALA A 72 2.62 4.72 0.31
N PHE A 73 2.45 5.94 0.81
CA PHE A 73 1.23 6.72 0.67
C PHE A 73 1.28 7.59 -0.59
N ASN A 74 0.15 7.72 -1.28
CA ASN A 74 0.03 8.62 -2.42
C ASN A 74 0.14 10.08 -1.97
N GLU A 75 1.26 10.75 -2.28
CA GLU A 75 1.52 12.12 -1.82
C GLU A 75 0.48 13.14 -2.29
N ALA A 76 -0.17 12.88 -3.44
CA ALA A 76 -1.22 13.77 -3.96
C ALA A 76 -2.45 13.84 -3.04
N LEU A 77 -2.59 12.88 -2.12
CA LEU A 77 -3.66 12.84 -1.13
C LEU A 77 -3.28 13.48 0.21
N SER A 78 -2.06 14.00 0.37
CA SER A 78 -1.58 14.58 1.63
C SER A 78 -2.52 15.67 2.15
N GLY A 79 -3.15 15.44 3.31
CA GLY A 79 -4.09 16.38 3.92
C GLY A 79 -5.39 16.64 3.13
N ALA A 80 -5.60 15.92 2.03
CA ALA A 80 -6.78 16.07 1.19
C ALA A 80 -8.05 15.68 1.96
N SER A 81 -9.15 16.40 1.71
CA SER A 81 -10.44 15.99 2.26
C SER A 81 -10.97 14.77 1.53
N THR A 82 -11.44 13.75 2.26
CA THR A 82 -12.09 12.55 1.72
C THR A 82 -13.27 12.92 0.80
N LEU A 83 -13.97 14.02 1.10
CA LEU A 83 -15.09 14.55 0.32
C LEU A 83 -14.69 15.08 -1.07
N ARG A 84 -13.40 15.34 -1.31
CA ARG A 84 -12.88 15.81 -2.61
C ARG A 84 -12.41 14.68 -3.52
N ILE A 85 -12.45 13.43 -3.05
CA ILE A 85 -12.02 12.26 -3.82
C ILE A 85 -13.25 11.70 -4.56
N SER A 86 -13.55 12.27 -5.74
CA SER A 86 -14.74 11.89 -6.52
C SER A 86 -14.63 10.50 -7.17
N GLU A 87 -13.43 10.05 -7.52
CA GLU A 87 -13.16 8.76 -8.16
C GLU A 87 -12.41 7.82 -7.21
N SER A 88 -12.97 7.59 -6.02
CA SER A 88 -12.30 6.85 -4.93
C SER A 88 -11.92 5.40 -5.30
N ASN A 89 -12.62 4.78 -6.23
CA ASN A 89 -12.34 3.44 -6.75
C ASN A 89 -11.20 3.39 -7.80
N TRP A 90 -10.71 4.52 -8.29
CA TRP A 90 -9.52 4.57 -9.17
C TRP A 90 -8.39 5.40 -8.57
N THR A 91 -8.63 6.03 -7.43
CA THR A 91 -7.62 6.81 -6.70
C THR A 91 -6.77 5.88 -5.85
N VAL A 92 -5.50 5.72 -6.21
CA VAL A 92 -4.51 4.98 -5.40
C VAL A 92 -4.31 5.71 -4.07
N LEU A 93 -4.45 4.96 -2.97
CA LEU A 93 -4.21 5.42 -1.61
C LEU A 93 -2.83 4.97 -1.12
N LEU A 94 -2.59 3.66 -1.22
CA LEU A 94 -1.32 3.02 -0.83
C LEU A 94 -0.82 2.14 -1.97
N PHE A 95 0.49 2.02 -2.10
CA PHE A 95 1.14 1.14 -3.07
C PHE A 95 2.38 0.51 -2.44
N GLU A 96 2.85 -0.60 -2.99
CA GLU A 96 4.13 -1.19 -2.56
C GLU A 96 5.28 -0.21 -2.77
N SER A 97 6.24 -0.15 -1.86
CA SER A 97 7.39 0.77 -1.98
C SER A 97 8.57 0.33 -1.13
N GLU A 98 9.76 0.84 -1.48
CA GLU A 98 11.04 0.65 -0.77
C GLU A 98 11.41 1.82 0.15
N LEU A 99 10.61 2.89 0.18
CA LEU A 99 10.92 4.11 0.94
C LEU A 99 10.92 3.92 2.47
N GLY A 100 10.26 2.89 2.99
CA GLY A 100 10.23 2.59 4.42
C GLY A 100 9.16 3.36 5.19
N TRP A 101 9.42 3.62 6.46
CA TRP A 101 8.46 4.25 7.38
C TRP A 101 8.10 5.67 6.93
N ASN A 102 6.81 6.00 6.88
CA ASN A 102 6.28 7.24 6.28
C ASN A 102 6.72 7.48 4.82
N GLY A 103 7.09 6.42 4.09
CA GLY A 103 7.35 6.54 2.66
C GLY A 103 6.13 7.07 1.93
N SER A 104 6.31 8.06 1.08
CA SER A 104 5.24 8.64 0.27
C SER A 104 5.80 9.11 -1.07
N GLY A 105 4.96 9.13 -2.10
CA GLY A 105 5.33 9.61 -3.43
C GLY A 105 4.27 9.25 -4.47
N GLY A 106 4.64 9.40 -5.74
CA GLY A 106 3.91 8.90 -6.90
C GLY A 106 4.42 7.54 -7.38
N VAL A 107 4.15 7.24 -8.65
CA VAL A 107 4.51 5.97 -9.29
C VAL A 107 6.01 5.69 -9.32
N GLU A 108 6.84 6.74 -9.26
CA GLU A 108 8.30 6.66 -9.18
C GLU A 108 8.80 6.05 -7.87
N ALA A 109 7.97 6.02 -6.82
CA ALA A 109 8.28 5.40 -5.53
C ALA A 109 7.94 3.90 -5.47
N LEU A 110 7.43 3.31 -6.57
CA LEU A 110 7.27 1.87 -6.67
C LEU A 110 8.64 1.15 -6.60
N PRO A 111 8.70 -0.11 -6.13
CA PRO A 111 9.95 -0.87 -6.12
C PRO A 111 10.49 -1.00 -7.54
N THR A 112 11.81 -1.03 -7.70
CA THR A 112 12.46 -1.16 -9.03
C THR A 112 11.92 -2.37 -9.79
N GLU A 113 11.72 -3.49 -9.11
CA GLU A 113 11.06 -4.68 -9.65
C GLU A 113 9.81 -5.07 -8.84
N PRO A 114 8.72 -5.54 -9.48
CA PRO A 114 7.54 -5.98 -8.77
C PRO A 114 7.85 -7.15 -7.82
N ARG A 115 7.47 -7.02 -6.55
CA ARG A 115 7.80 -8.01 -5.52
C ARG A 115 7.06 -9.33 -5.71
N HIS A 116 5.88 -9.30 -6.34
CA HIS A 116 4.97 -10.43 -6.38
C HIS A 116 4.81 -11.01 -7.78
N ALA A 117 5.80 -11.77 -8.25
CA ALA A 117 5.77 -12.50 -9.52
C ALA A 117 5.37 -11.62 -10.73
N GLY A 118 5.89 -10.40 -10.79
CA GLY A 118 5.59 -9.42 -11.84
C GLY A 118 4.36 -8.54 -11.59
N PHE A 119 3.81 -8.56 -10.37
CA PHE A 119 2.68 -7.73 -9.97
C PHE A 119 3.07 -6.75 -8.88
N ASP A 120 2.50 -5.55 -8.97
CA ASP A 120 2.48 -4.54 -7.92
C ASP A 120 1.10 -4.55 -7.25
N ASN A 121 1.09 -4.44 -5.94
CA ASN A 121 -0.14 -4.35 -5.17
C ASN A 121 -0.47 -2.89 -4.82
N PHE A 122 -1.75 -2.55 -4.93
CA PHE A 122 -2.31 -1.24 -4.67
C PHE A 122 -3.50 -1.35 -3.72
N ALA A 123 -3.71 -0.33 -2.89
CA ALA A 123 -4.95 -0.05 -2.18
C ALA A 123 -5.52 1.27 -2.67
N PHE A 124 -6.83 1.35 -2.78
CA PHE A 124 -7.54 2.51 -3.32
C PHE A 124 -8.30 3.25 -2.21
N ALA A 125 -8.71 4.49 -2.50
CA ALA A 125 -9.34 5.37 -1.52
C ALA A 125 -10.73 4.89 -1.06
N ASP A 126 -11.41 4.03 -1.82
CA ASP A 126 -12.64 3.33 -1.39
C ASP A 126 -12.36 2.08 -0.52
N GLY A 127 -11.09 1.75 -0.32
CA GLY A 127 -10.62 0.65 0.48
C GLY A 127 -10.40 -0.66 -0.26
N HIS A 128 -10.73 -0.83 -1.55
CA HIS A 128 -10.39 -2.08 -2.23
C HIS A 128 -8.89 -2.19 -2.52
N VAL A 129 -8.43 -3.41 -2.80
CA VAL A 129 -7.03 -3.71 -3.11
C VAL A 129 -6.94 -4.51 -4.40
N MET A 130 -5.89 -4.27 -5.17
CA MET A 130 -5.70 -4.93 -6.47
C MET A 130 -4.21 -5.20 -6.73
N ALA A 131 -3.94 -6.35 -7.33
CA ALA A 131 -2.64 -6.66 -7.91
C ALA A 131 -2.68 -6.32 -9.41
N ILE A 132 -1.79 -5.44 -9.86
CA ILE A 132 -1.68 -5.05 -11.26
C ILE A 132 -0.37 -5.61 -11.82
N ARG A 133 -0.42 -6.26 -12.97
CA ARG A 133 0.78 -6.78 -13.63
C ARG A 133 1.58 -5.60 -14.18
N ARG A 134 2.85 -5.48 -13.81
CA ARG A 134 3.76 -4.52 -14.43
C ARG A 134 4.20 -5.09 -15.77
N ASP A 135 3.83 -4.43 -16.86
CA ASP A 135 4.34 -4.81 -18.18
C ASP A 135 5.81 -4.43 -18.27
N SER A 136 6.64 -5.39 -18.71
CA SER A 136 8.08 -5.21 -18.92
C SER A 136 8.42 -4.35 -20.16
N ARG A 137 7.53 -3.43 -20.55
CA ARG A 137 7.57 -2.67 -21.81
C ARG A 137 7.24 -1.18 -21.68
N ALA A 138 7.20 -0.63 -20.46
CA ALA A 138 6.99 0.81 -20.28
C ALA A 138 8.28 1.66 -20.39
N ASP A 139 9.42 1.04 -20.76
CA ASP A 139 10.67 1.74 -21.08
C ASP A 139 11.04 1.53 -22.56
N MET A 140 10.40 2.30 -23.44
CA MET A 140 10.86 2.67 -24.79
C MET A 140 10.29 4.03 -25.17
#